data_AF-Q5GFP4-F1
#
_entry.id   AF-Q5GFP4-F1
#
_cell.length_a   1.000
_cell.length_b   1.000
_cell.length_c   1.000
_cell.angle_alpha   90.00
_cell.angle_beta   90.00
_cell.angle_gamma   90.00
#
_symmetry.space_group_name_H-M   'P 1'
#
loop_
_entity.id
_entity.type
_entity.pdbx_description
1 polymer ?
#
loop_
_entity_poly.entity_id
_entity_poly.type
_entity_poly.pdbx_seq_one_letter_code
_entity_poly.pdbx_strand_id
1 'polypeptide(L)'
;VNNKTGHTLQLEDKTKLDGGRWRTSPTNVANDQIKTFVAESHGFMTGTEGTIYYSINGEAEISLYFDNPYSGSNKYDGHSNKPQYEVTTQGGSGNQS
;
A
#
# COMPACT_ATOMS: atom_id res chain seq x y z
N VAL A 1 3.48 -1.39 6.31
CA VAL A 1 3.59 0.09 6.40
C VAL A 1 4.26 0.46 7.71
N ASN A 2 5.40 1.14 7.66
CA ASN A 2 6.13 1.65 8.82
C ASN A 2 6.07 3.18 8.78
N ASN A 3 5.40 3.80 9.74
CA ASN A 3 5.19 5.25 9.73
C ASN A 3 6.27 5.99 10.53
N LYS A 4 7.00 6.88 9.85
CA LYS A 4 8.06 7.73 10.43
C LYS A 4 7.86 9.22 10.11
N THR A 5 6.63 9.63 9.80
CA THR A 5 6.32 10.98 9.30
C THR A 5 6.16 12.03 10.40
N GLY A 6 6.12 11.65 11.68
CA GLY A 6 5.77 12.54 12.79
C GLY A 6 4.26 12.74 12.99
N HIS A 7 3.43 12.23 12.07
CA HIS A 7 1.97 12.37 12.10
C HIS A 7 1.29 11.00 11.95
N THR A 8 -0.03 10.95 12.17
CA THR A 8 -0.82 9.76 11.81
C THR A 8 -1.04 9.73 10.31
N LEU A 9 -0.78 8.58 9.68
CA LEU A 9 -1.24 8.29 8.31
C LEU A 9 -2.73 7.98 8.36
N GLN A 10 -3.55 8.85 7.78
CA GLN A 10 -5.00 8.73 7.72
C GLN A 10 -5.39 8.03 6.43
N LEU A 11 -6.01 6.85 6.52
CA LEU A 11 -6.44 6.09 5.36
C LEU A 11 -7.50 6.87 4.60
N GLU A 12 -7.34 6.96 3.28
CA GLU A 12 -8.30 7.64 2.42
C GLU A 12 -9.24 6.64 1.75
N ASP A 13 -10.52 7.03 1.60
CA ASP A 13 -11.60 6.21 1.05
C ASP A 13 -11.38 5.79 -0.42
N LYS A 14 -10.50 6.51 -1.15
CA LYS A 14 -10.11 6.13 -2.52
C LYS A 14 -9.12 4.96 -2.59
N THR A 15 -8.67 4.43 -1.44
CA THR A 15 -7.90 3.18 -1.37
C THR A 15 -8.70 2.06 -2.01
N LYS A 16 -8.07 1.33 -2.95
CA LYS A 16 -8.75 0.32 -3.74
C LYS A 16 -7.86 -0.86 -4.10
N LEU A 17 -8.51 -1.96 -4.41
CA LEU A 17 -7.93 -3.07 -5.16
C LEU A 17 -8.49 -3.04 -6.58
N ASP A 18 -7.60 -3.07 -7.56
CA ASP A 18 -7.95 -3.28 -8.97
C ASP A 18 -8.11 -4.78 -9.26
N GLY A 19 -7.46 -5.64 -8.47
CA GLY A 19 -7.63 -7.09 -8.50
C GLY A 19 -7.37 -7.75 -7.13
N GLY A 20 -8.06 -8.86 -6.86
CA GLY A 20 -7.97 -9.56 -5.57
C GLY A 20 -8.99 -9.07 -4.54
N ARG A 21 -8.76 -9.40 -3.27
CA ARG A 21 -9.58 -8.97 -2.12
C ARG A 21 -8.70 -8.78 -0.89
N TRP A 22 -9.13 -7.91 0.04
CA TRP A 22 -8.44 -7.74 1.32
C TRP A 22 -8.73 -8.92 2.24
N ARG A 23 -7.67 -9.59 2.72
CA ARG A 23 -7.75 -10.49 3.88
C ARG A 23 -7.63 -9.70 5.18
N THR A 24 -6.73 -8.71 5.19
CA THR A 24 -6.60 -7.70 6.25
C THR A 24 -6.53 -6.34 5.58
N SER A 25 -7.61 -5.58 5.66
CA SER A 25 -7.72 -4.28 5.00
C SER A 25 -6.81 -3.22 5.64
N PRO A 26 -6.35 -2.22 4.85
CA PRO A 26 -5.65 -1.05 5.36
C PRO A 26 -6.43 -0.32 6.46
N THR A 27 -5.69 0.34 7.36
CA THR A 27 -6.23 1.17 8.44
C THR A 27 -5.28 2.33 8.71
N ASN A 28 -5.72 3.34 9.47
CA ASN A 28 -4.83 4.40 9.95
C ASN A 28 -3.59 3.83 10.65
N VAL A 29 -2.45 4.48 10.48
CA VAL A 29 -1.18 4.09 11.11
C VAL A 29 -0.66 5.26 11.93
N ALA A 30 -0.63 5.12 13.26
CA ALA A 30 -0.09 6.17 14.12
C ALA A 30 1.41 6.37 13.86
N ASN A 31 1.94 7.53 14.25
CA ASN A 31 3.38 7.79 14.17
C ASN A 31 4.16 6.72 14.96
N ASP A 32 5.33 6.34 14.44
CA ASP A 32 6.22 5.31 14.99
C ASP A 32 5.63 3.90 15.11
N GLN A 33 4.48 3.64 14.47
CA GLN A 33 3.90 2.30 14.40
C GLN A 33 4.17 1.60 13.06
N ILE A 34 4.19 0.26 13.15
CA ILE A 34 4.23 -0.63 12.00
C ILE A 34 2.91 -1.39 11.96
N LYS A 35 2.26 -1.39 10.79
CA LYS A 35 1.09 -2.23 10.52
C LYS A 35 1.28 -3.03 9.24
N THR A 36 0.72 -4.24 9.24
CA THR A 36 0.72 -5.16 8.11
C THR A 36 -0.70 -5.32 7.61
N PHE A 37 -0.85 -5.21 6.29
CA PHE A 37 -2.10 -5.43 5.56
C PHE A 37 -1.86 -6.53 4.54
N VAL A 38 -2.91 -7.25 4.18
CA VAL A 38 -2.79 -8.44 3.34
C VAL A 38 -3.92 -8.45 2.34
N ALA A 39 -3.58 -8.45 1.05
CA ALA A 39 -4.49 -8.74 -0.04
C ALA A 39 -4.21 -10.14 -0.61
N GLU A 40 -5.22 -10.77 -1.19
CA GLU A 40 -5.13 -12.09 -1.79
C GLU A 40 -5.87 -12.14 -3.14
N SER A 41 -5.31 -12.91 -4.08
CA SER A 41 -6.00 -13.21 -5.34
C SER A 41 -7.19 -14.12 -5.07
N HIS A 42 -8.31 -13.89 -5.75
CA HIS A 42 -9.55 -14.65 -5.56
C HIS A 42 -10.17 -15.18 -6.87
N GLY A 43 -9.42 -15.11 -7.98
CA GLY A 43 -9.87 -15.53 -9.31
C GLY A 43 -8.94 -16.53 -9.98
N PHE A 44 -9.44 -17.22 -11.00
CA PHE A 44 -8.64 -18.12 -11.82
C PHE A 44 -7.76 -17.32 -12.78
N MET A 45 -6.45 -17.56 -12.77
CA MET A 45 -5.45 -16.84 -13.58
C MET A 45 -5.44 -15.31 -13.36
N THR A 46 -5.79 -14.83 -12.16
CA THR A 46 -5.73 -13.42 -11.76
C THR A 46 -4.64 -13.14 -10.73
N GLY A 47 -4.16 -11.90 -10.68
CA GLY A 47 -3.24 -11.42 -9.64
C GLY A 47 -3.93 -10.65 -8.52
N THR A 48 -3.11 -10.00 -7.70
CA THR A 48 -3.54 -9.03 -6.68
C THR A 48 -2.92 -7.68 -7.02
N GLU A 49 -3.73 -6.66 -7.23
CA GLU A 49 -3.26 -5.32 -7.60
C GLU A 49 -4.06 -4.27 -6.84
N GLY A 50 -3.40 -3.22 -6.37
CA GLY A 50 -4.10 -2.07 -5.83
C GLY A 50 -3.19 -0.96 -5.35
N THR A 51 -3.84 0.08 -4.85
CA THR A 51 -3.18 1.27 -4.31
C THR A 51 -3.81 1.67 -2.98
N ILE A 52 -2.97 1.85 -1.97
CA ILE A 52 -3.35 2.42 -0.67
C ILE A 52 -3.00 3.90 -0.66
N TYR A 53 -3.96 4.74 -0.31
CA TYR A 53 -3.77 6.17 -0.18
C TYR A 53 -3.86 6.60 1.29
N TYR A 54 -2.89 7.41 1.72
CA TYR A 54 -2.87 8.02 3.04
C TYR A 54 -2.76 9.54 2.93
N SER A 55 -3.53 10.25 3.75
CA SER A 55 -3.30 11.66 4.04
C SER A 55 -2.37 11.82 5.23
N ILE A 56 -1.42 12.74 5.13
CA ILE A 56 -0.62 13.23 6.26
C ILE A 56 -1.26 14.54 6.71
N ASN A 57 -2.18 14.43 7.67
CA ASN A 57 -2.84 15.57 8.32
C ASN A 57 -3.47 16.61 7.35
N GLY A 58 -3.91 16.19 6.15
CA GLY A 58 -4.46 17.06 5.12
C GLY A 58 -3.43 17.85 4.29
N GLU A 59 -2.12 17.69 4.55
CA GLU A 59 -1.07 18.49 3.89
C GLU A 59 -0.40 17.77 2.71
N ALA A 60 -0.25 16.46 2.83
CA ALA A 60 0.37 15.61 1.82
C ALA A 60 -0.43 14.32 1.62
N GLU A 61 -0.26 13.73 0.45
CA GLU A 61 -0.83 12.45 0.07
C GLU A 61 0.30 11.48 -0.25
N ILE A 62 0.19 10.27 0.31
CA ILE A 62 1.07 9.15 0.05
C ILE A 62 0.29 8.09 -0.71
N SER A 63 0.81 7.64 -1.85
CA SER A 63 0.27 6.51 -2.60
C SER A 63 1.24 5.33 -2.57
N LEU A 64 0.74 4.18 -2.13
CA LEU A 64 1.48 2.91 -2.07
C LEU A 64 0.85 1.92 -3.05
N TYR A 65 1.51 1.70 -4.18
CA TYR A 65 1.06 0.77 -5.23
C TYR A 65 1.72 -0.60 -5.04
N PHE A 66 0.95 -1.65 -5.30
CA PHE A 66 1.45 -3.02 -5.37
C PHE A 66 0.70 -3.81 -6.45
N ASP A 67 1.45 -4.68 -7.13
CA ASP A 67 0.94 -5.61 -8.14
C ASP A 67 1.71 -6.93 -8.01
N ASN A 68 0.98 -8.00 -7.73
CA ASN A 68 1.45 -9.38 -7.71
C ASN A 68 0.63 -10.14 -8.78
N PRO A 69 1.11 -10.17 -10.04
CA PRO A 69 0.36 -10.72 -11.15
C PRO A 69 0.33 -12.26 -11.13
N TYR A 70 -0.63 -12.86 -11.82
CA TYR A 70 -0.66 -14.33 -11.99
C TYR A 70 0.62 -14.87 -12.65
N SER A 71 1.19 -14.10 -13.58
CA SER A 71 2.45 -14.39 -14.23
C SER A 71 3.21 -13.09 -14.49
N GLY A 72 4.50 -13.08 -14.20
CA GLY A 72 5.36 -11.91 -14.31
C GLY A 72 6.10 -11.61 -13.01
N SER A 73 6.64 -10.41 -12.92
CA SER A 73 7.33 -9.91 -11.72
C SER A 73 6.41 -9.01 -10.92
N ASN A 74 6.50 -9.11 -9.60
CA ASN A 74 5.81 -8.19 -8.70
C ASN A 74 6.32 -6.76 -8.89
N LYS A 75 5.43 -5.79 -8.74
CA LYS A 75 5.75 -4.38 -8.77
C LYS A 75 5.29 -3.74 -7.48
N TYR A 76 6.09 -2.83 -6.98
CA TYR A 76 5.80 -2.05 -5.80
C TYR A 76 6.30 -0.65 -6.07
N ASP A 77 5.49 0.35 -5.73
CA ASP A 77 5.91 1.74 -5.82
C ASP A 77 5.33 2.56 -4.67
N GLY A 78 6.05 3.60 -4.29
CA GLY A 78 5.72 4.49 -3.21
C GLY A 78 5.97 5.92 -3.63
N HIS A 79 4.95 6.76 -3.56
CA HIS A 79 5.04 8.14 -3.98
C HIS A 79 4.42 9.08 -2.94
N SER A 80 5.03 10.26 -2.81
CA SER A 80 4.49 11.40 -2.06
C SER A 80 4.28 12.55 -3.03
N ASN A 81 3.12 13.19 -2.97
CA ASN A 81 2.86 14.40 -3.77
C ASN A 81 3.60 15.65 -3.24
N LYS A 82 4.29 15.53 -2.10
CA LYS A 82 5.02 16.60 -1.42
C LYS A 82 6.47 16.16 -1.17
N PRO A 83 7.48 16.98 -1.54
CA PRO A 83 8.89 16.61 -1.42
C PRO A 83 9.39 16.49 0.04
N GLN A 84 8.62 16.98 1.01
CA GLN A 84 8.94 16.87 2.44
C GLN A 84 8.83 15.43 2.97
N TYR A 85 8.13 14.56 2.25
CA TYR A 85 7.94 13.16 2.64
C TYR A 85 8.53 12.24 1.56
N GLU A 86 9.30 11.26 2.02
CA GLU A 86 9.87 10.23 1.16
C GLU A 86 9.22 8.88 1.50
N VAL A 87 8.98 8.07 0.47
CA VAL A 87 8.54 6.69 0.63
C VAL A 87 9.66 5.77 0.20
N THR A 88 10.14 4.94 1.11
CA THR A 88 11.09 3.87 0.78
C THR A 88 10.31 2.57 0.57
N THR A 89 10.38 2.05 -0.65
CA THR A 89 9.69 0.80 -1.02
C THR A 89 10.68 -0.35 -1.07
N GLN A 90 10.36 -1.42 -0.33
CA GLN A 90 11.08 -2.69 -0.38
C GLN A 90 10.05 -3.80 -0.58
N GLY A 91 10.05 -4.37 -1.78
CA GLY A 91 9.12 -5.41 -2.18
C GLY A 91 9.71 -6.81 -2.02
N GLY A 92 8.84 -7.79 -1.77
CA GLY A 92 9.20 -9.21 -1.82
C GLY A 92 9.18 -9.76 -3.25
N SER A 93 9.83 -10.89 -3.47
CA SER A 93 9.74 -11.65 -4.73
C SER A 93 8.89 -12.92 -4.55
N GLY A 94 8.34 -13.42 -5.65
CA GLY A 94 7.56 -14.66 -5.67
C GLY A 94 6.07 -14.44 -5.39
N ASN A 95 5.36 -15.51 -5.05
CA ASN A 95 3.89 -15.53 -5.08
C ASN A 95 3.23 -15.04 -3.77
N GLN A 96 3.95 -15.08 -2.64
CA GLN A 96 3.46 -14.67 -1.31
C GLN A 96 4.27 -13.49 -0.78
N SER A 97 4.10 -12.34 -1.41
CA SER A 97 4.97 -11.17 -1.30
C SER A 97 4.21 -9.87 -1.17
#